data_AF-A0A8H5JZW1-F1
#
_entry.id   AF-A0A8H5JZW1-F1
#
_cell.length_a   1.000
_cell.length_b   1.000
_cell.length_c   1.000
_cell.angle_alpha   90.00
_cell.angle_beta   90.00
_cell.angle_gamma   90.00
#
_symmetry.space_group_name_H-M   'P 1'
#
loop_
_entity.id
_entity.type
_entity.pdbx_description
1 polymer ?
#
loop_
_entity_poly.entity_id
_entity_poly.type
_entity_poly.pdbx_seq_one_letter_code
_entity_poly.pdbx_strand_id
1 'polypeptide(L)'
;MISDSESTTSTGSEDNESLDEGPETKEQLMCFRLSSIGKGDAYSSLKATQTTSHILVRSIHCVWFTVEWNDGGESWEPESALQRFQPEMVYVYWDAKMGGREGATQFDLFHVFTILDHSSKRDYSRRRAKKVEYKIQWVGYDEKGHSWEPAARVAILVPRMKEEYDEMHGL
;
A
#
# COMPACT_ATOMS: atom_id res chain seq x y z
N MET A 1 -28.30 70.43 5.59
CA MET A 1 -29.31 69.92 6.55
C MET A 1 -29.01 68.45 6.75
N ILE A 2 -28.80 68.10 8.02
CA ILE A 2 -28.45 66.77 8.54
C ILE A 2 -29.72 65.95 8.66
N SER A 3 -29.65 64.65 8.37
CA SER A 3 -30.39 63.61 9.09
C SER A 3 -29.73 62.25 8.87
N ASP A 4 -29.15 61.73 9.94
CA ASP A 4 -28.61 60.39 10.10
C ASP A 4 -29.71 59.33 10.16
N SER A 5 -29.38 58.09 9.79
CA SER A 5 -29.99 56.88 10.34
C SER A 5 -29.01 55.72 10.21
N GLU A 6 -28.53 55.24 11.36
CA GLU A 6 -27.72 54.04 11.52
C GLU A 6 -28.57 52.79 11.29
N SER A 7 -27.95 51.72 10.78
CA SER A 7 -28.33 50.33 11.06
C SER A 7 -27.15 49.40 10.83
N THR A 8 -26.66 48.84 11.94
CA THR A 8 -25.68 47.76 12.04
C THR A 8 -26.33 46.40 11.75
N THR A 9 -25.68 45.54 10.96
CA THR A 9 -25.66 44.09 11.21
C THR A 9 -24.48 43.41 10.49
N SER A 10 -23.63 42.81 11.31
CA SER A 10 -22.59 41.83 10.97
C SER A 10 -23.18 40.52 10.46
N THR A 11 -22.55 39.89 9.46
CA THR A 11 -22.47 38.42 9.21
C THR A 11 -21.39 38.26 8.12
N GLY A 12 -20.20 37.68 8.37
CA GLY A 12 -19.91 36.24 8.31
C GLY A 12 -19.98 35.72 6.86
N SER A 13 -19.03 35.02 6.24
CA SER A 13 -17.95 34.16 6.73
C SER A 13 -16.74 34.24 5.78
N GLU A 14 -15.54 34.22 6.38
CA GLU A 14 -14.36 33.68 5.72
C GLU A 14 -14.46 32.16 5.86
N ASP A 15 -14.68 31.47 4.74
CA ASP A 15 -14.61 30.01 4.69
C ASP A 15 -13.12 29.62 4.70
N ASN A 16 -12.55 29.65 5.91
CA ASN A 16 -11.31 28.97 6.20
C ASN A 16 -11.67 27.48 6.33
N GLU A 17 -11.61 26.78 5.20
CA GLU A 17 -11.73 25.32 5.11
C GLU A 17 -10.57 24.70 5.90
N SER A 18 -10.76 24.60 7.21
CA SER A 18 -9.91 23.82 8.09
C SER A 18 -10.07 22.37 7.68
N LEU A 19 -9.04 21.83 7.02
CA LEU A 19 -8.83 20.41 6.90
C LEU A 19 -8.75 19.84 8.32
N ASP A 20 -9.89 19.35 8.78
CA ASP A 20 -10.08 18.62 10.03
C ASP A 20 -9.31 17.29 9.88
N GLU A 21 -8.05 17.32 10.31
CA GLU A 21 -7.24 16.14 10.58
C GLU A 21 -7.93 15.39 11.75
N GLY A 22 -8.86 14.52 11.40
CA GLY A 22 -9.50 13.59 12.32
C GLY A 22 -8.45 12.74 13.05
N PRO A 23 -8.74 12.22 14.26
CA PRO A 23 -7.72 11.59 15.08
C PRO A 23 -7.22 10.32 14.40
N GLU A 24 -6.04 10.43 13.79
CA GLU A 24 -5.28 9.28 13.29
C GLU A 24 -5.24 8.24 14.41
N THR A 25 -5.67 7.02 14.09
CA THR A 25 -5.67 5.96 15.10
C THR A 25 -4.24 5.76 15.59
N LYS A 26 -4.04 5.36 16.86
CA LYS A 26 -2.70 5.11 17.42
C LYS A 26 -1.83 4.20 16.56
N GLU A 27 -2.46 3.40 15.71
CA GLU A 27 -1.85 2.49 14.74
C GLU A 27 -1.49 3.16 13.41
N GLN A 28 -2.30 4.10 12.89
CA GLN A 28 -1.90 4.99 11.80
C GLN A 28 -0.69 5.83 12.21
N LEU A 29 -0.70 6.35 13.45
CA LEU A 29 0.45 6.99 14.07
C LEU A 29 1.65 6.04 14.25
N MET A 30 1.42 4.74 14.48
CA MET A 30 2.49 3.74 14.53
C MET A 30 3.07 3.48 13.13
N CYS A 31 2.24 3.34 12.10
CA CYS A 31 2.68 3.21 10.71
C CYS A 31 3.39 4.48 10.21
N PHE A 32 2.92 5.67 10.58
CA PHE A 32 3.56 6.95 10.27
C PHE A 32 4.91 7.09 11.00
N ARG A 33 4.97 6.72 12.29
CA ARG A 33 6.25 6.67 13.03
C ARG A 33 7.21 5.64 12.45
N LEU A 34 6.74 4.46 12.08
CA LEU A 34 7.58 3.39 11.54
C LEU A 34 8.08 3.73 10.12
N SER A 35 7.27 4.39 9.29
CA SER A 35 7.72 4.90 7.99
C SER A 35 8.71 6.06 8.10
N SER A 36 8.71 6.78 9.23
CA SER A 36 9.74 7.77 9.57
C SER A 36 11.05 7.15 10.09
N ILE A 37 11.08 5.84 10.40
CA ILE A 37 12.23 5.10 10.92
C ILE A 37 12.94 4.28 9.82
N GLY A 38 12.24 3.94 8.74
CA GLY A 38 12.80 3.22 7.59
C GLY A 38 13.87 4.03 6.86
N LYS A 39 14.82 3.35 6.21
CA LYS A 39 15.95 4.04 5.55
C LYS A 39 15.58 4.79 4.26
N GLY A 40 14.35 4.66 3.74
CA GLY A 40 13.81 5.52 2.67
C GLY A 40 14.75 5.63 1.46
N ASP A 41 14.98 6.84 0.93
CA ASP A 41 15.81 7.05 -0.27
C ASP A 41 17.29 6.56 -0.15
N ALA A 42 17.75 6.16 1.05
CA ALA A 42 19.09 5.60 1.25
C ALA A 42 19.25 4.15 0.76
N TYR A 43 18.18 3.46 0.31
CA TYR A 43 18.31 2.10 -0.26
C TYR A 43 19.22 2.06 -1.48
N SER A 44 19.46 3.18 -2.18
CA SER A 44 20.30 3.18 -3.39
C SER A 44 21.76 2.84 -3.13
N SER A 45 22.27 2.96 -1.89
CA SER A 45 23.65 2.63 -1.51
C SER A 45 23.78 1.53 -0.46
N LEU A 46 22.67 1.13 0.16
CA LEU A 46 22.66 0.17 1.26
C LEU A 46 22.10 -1.17 0.79
N LYS A 47 22.66 -2.25 1.32
CA LYS A 47 22.21 -3.61 1.04
C LYS A 47 21.76 -4.27 2.33
N ALA A 48 20.53 -4.79 2.34
CA ALA A 48 20.06 -5.60 3.45
C ALA A 48 20.88 -6.89 3.50
N THR A 49 21.41 -7.20 4.67
CA THR A 49 22.23 -8.40 4.91
C THR A 49 21.40 -9.51 5.51
N GLN A 50 20.48 -9.17 6.42
CA GLN A 50 19.65 -10.15 7.12
C GLN A 50 18.29 -9.56 7.54
N THR A 51 17.26 -10.40 7.47
CA THR A 51 15.98 -10.16 8.15
C THR A 51 15.96 -11.00 9.42
N THR A 52 15.94 -10.36 10.59
CA THR A 52 16.09 -11.06 11.87
C THR A 52 14.75 -11.45 12.49
N SER A 53 13.72 -10.62 12.32
CA SER A 53 12.39 -10.84 12.90
C SER A 53 11.28 -10.13 12.09
N HIS A 54 10.02 -10.39 12.46
CA HIS A 54 8.87 -9.70 11.90
C HIS A 54 7.87 -9.29 12.99
N ILE A 55 7.11 -8.23 12.73
CA ILE A 55 5.98 -7.75 13.54
C ILE A 55 4.72 -7.74 12.68
N LEU A 56 3.61 -8.17 13.26
CA LEU A 56 2.29 -8.15 12.64
C LEU A 56 1.52 -6.89 13.08
N VAL A 57 1.09 -6.09 12.11
CA VAL A 57 0.13 -5.00 12.33
C VAL A 57 -1.24 -5.51 11.92
N ARG A 58 -1.91 -6.18 12.86
CA ARG A 58 -3.10 -7.00 12.57
C ARG A 58 -4.30 -6.22 12.06
N SER A 59 -4.51 -4.99 12.53
CA SER A 59 -5.65 -4.15 12.12
C SER A 59 -5.66 -3.81 10.63
N ILE A 60 -4.49 -3.78 10.02
CA ILE A 60 -4.30 -3.49 8.60
C ILE A 60 -3.63 -4.64 7.87
N HIS A 61 -3.57 -5.85 8.44
CA HIS A 61 -3.00 -7.06 7.82
C HIS A 61 -1.60 -6.89 7.19
N CYS A 62 -0.75 -6.05 7.80
CA CYS A 62 0.59 -5.73 7.32
C CYS A 62 1.68 -6.40 8.15
N VAL A 63 2.83 -6.65 7.53
CA VAL A 63 4.03 -7.15 8.19
C VAL A 63 5.15 -6.14 8.08
N TRP A 64 5.92 -6.00 9.15
CA TRP A 64 7.15 -5.23 9.22
C TRP A 64 8.31 -6.14 9.58
N PHE A 65 9.46 -5.92 8.98
CA PHE A 65 10.69 -6.65 9.24
C PHE A 65 11.67 -5.82 10.06
N THR A 66 12.41 -6.50 10.93
CA THR A 66 13.68 -5.96 11.43
C THR A 66 14.77 -6.35 10.45
N VAL A 67 15.47 -5.36 9.89
CA VAL A 67 16.45 -5.53 8.82
C VAL A 67 17.80 -5.00 9.27
N GLU A 68 18.81 -5.85 9.17
CA GLU A 68 20.22 -5.46 9.31
C GLU A 68 20.80 -5.08 7.95
N TRP A 69 21.68 -4.09 7.96
CA TRP A 69 22.29 -3.51 6.77
C TRP A 69 23.81 -3.73 6.74
N ASN A 70 24.40 -3.63 5.56
CA ASN A 70 25.84 -3.76 5.35
C ASN A 70 26.70 -2.69 6.04
N ASP A 71 26.11 -1.57 6.47
CA ASP A 71 26.76 -0.54 7.29
C ASP A 71 26.75 -0.88 8.80
N GLY A 72 26.18 -2.02 9.19
CA GLY A 72 26.00 -2.45 10.57
C GLY A 72 24.81 -1.80 11.27
N GLY A 73 24.03 -0.97 10.58
CA GLY A 73 22.79 -0.41 11.11
C GLY A 73 21.64 -1.41 11.07
N GLU A 74 20.61 -1.12 11.86
CA GLU A 74 19.33 -1.85 11.88
C GLU A 74 18.18 -0.87 11.65
N SER A 75 17.13 -1.30 10.94
CA SER A 75 15.89 -0.53 10.80
C SER A 75 14.65 -1.43 10.73
N TRP A 76 13.49 -0.79 10.83
CA TRP A 76 12.20 -1.42 10.63
C TRP A 76 11.68 -1.09 9.24
N GLU A 77 11.43 -2.13 8.45
CA GLU A 77 11.04 -1.98 7.05
C GLU A 77 9.69 -2.65 6.79
N PRO A 78 8.74 -1.99 6.13
CA PRO A 78 7.53 -2.65 5.66
C PRO A 78 7.88 -3.82 4.74
N GLU A 79 7.14 -4.93 4.84
CA GLU A 79 7.31 -6.10 3.98
C GLU A 79 7.27 -5.71 2.49
N SER A 80 6.34 -4.83 2.10
CA SER A 80 6.22 -4.33 0.72
C SER A 80 7.41 -3.46 0.29
N ALA A 81 7.99 -2.66 1.20
CA ALA A 81 9.16 -1.86 0.91
C ALA A 81 10.37 -2.79 0.66
N LEU A 82 10.64 -3.71 1.59
CA LEU A 82 11.75 -4.67 1.43
C LEU A 82 11.57 -5.52 0.18
N GLN A 83 10.34 -5.94 -0.16
CA GLN A 83 10.06 -6.66 -1.40
C GLN A 83 10.37 -5.83 -2.64
N ARG A 84 10.14 -4.52 -2.61
CA ARG A 84 10.44 -3.64 -3.74
C ARG A 84 11.93 -3.44 -3.97
N PHE A 85 12.72 -3.37 -2.91
CA PHE A 85 14.16 -3.08 -3.00
C PHE A 85 15.02 -4.35 -3.09
N GLN A 86 14.68 -5.38 -2.32
CA GLN A 86 15.48 -6.60 -2.20
C GLN A 86 14.56 -7.82 -1.97
N PRO A 87 13.79 -8.23 -3.00
CA PRO A 87 12.72 -9.22 -2.88
C PRO A 87 13.19 -10.58 -2.39
N GLU A 88 14.42 -10.99 -2.71
CA GLU A 88 14.95 -12.29 -2.30
C GLU A 88 15.02 -12.41 -0.77
N MET A 89 15.27 -11.30 -0.07
CA MET A 89 15.31 -11.27 1.40
C MET A 89 13.94 -11.60 2.02
N VAL A 90 12.86 -11.13 1.41
CA VAL A 90 11.49 -11.44 1.86
C VAL A 90 11.18 -12.91 1.64
N TYR A 91 11.49 -13.43 0.44
CA TYR A 91 11.15 -14.80 0.07
C TYR A 91 11.96 -15.82 0.86
N VAL A 92 13.27 -15.62 1.00
CA VAL A 92 14.14 -16.48 1.81
C VAL A 92 13.68 -16.49 3.27
N TYR A 93 13.28 -15.33 3.81
CA TYR A 93 12.78 -15.25 5.19
C TYR A 93 11.52 -16.09 5.39
N TRP A 94 10.56 -15.98 4.47
CA TRP A 94 9.31 -16.74 4.57
C TRP A 94 9.46 -18.23 4.28
N ASP A 95 10.28 -18.61 3.29
CA ASP A 95 10.56 -20.01 2.98
C ASP A 95 11.21 -20.75 4.16
N ALA A 96 11.97 -20.03 5.00
CA ALA A 96 12.55 -20.59 6.22
C ALA A 96 11.52 -20.79 7.36
N LYS A 97 10.31 -20.22 7.28
CA LYS A 97 9.26 -20.40 8.29
C LYS A 97 8.41 -21.63 7.98
N MET A 98 8.07 -22.37 9.03
CA MET A 98 7.13 -23.49 8.90
C MET A 98 5.76 -22.96 8.44
N GLY A 99 5.28 -23.48 7.31
CA GLY A 99 4.04 -23.02 6.68
C GLY A 99 4.17 -21.70 5.90
N GLY A 100 5.39 -21.21 5.65
CA GLY A 100 5.63 -19.99 4.90
C GLY A 100 5.07 -18.74 5.58
N ARG A 101 4.84 -17.70 4.77
CA ARG A 101 4.22 -16.45 5.23
C ARG A 101 2.84 -16.68 5.85
N GLU A 102 1.99 -17.48 5.20
CA GLU A 102 0.63 -17.73 5.66
C GLU A 102 0.64 -18.41 7.03
N GLY A 103 1.46 -19.44 7.22
CA GLY A 103 1.63 -20.12 8.50
C GLY A 103 2.17 -19.20 9.61
N ALA A 104 3.09 -18.30 9.27
CA ALA A 104 3.68 -17.37 10.22
C ALA A 104 2.75 -16.20 10.62
N THR A 105 1.94 -15.71 9.68
CA THR A 105 1.11 -14.50 9.87
C THR A 105 -0.33 -14.81 10.26
N GLN A 106 -0.86 -15.94 9.81
CA GLN A 106 -2.29 -16.32 9.91
C GLN A 106 -3.23 -15.28 9.28
N PHE A 107 -2.73 -14.45 8.36
CA PHE A 107 -3.57 -13.50 7.62
C PHE A 107 -4.31 -14.21 6.48
N ASP A 108 -5.60 -13.93 6.39
CA ASP A 108 -6.51 -14.35 5.30
C ASP A 108 -6.76 -13.21 4.29
N LEU A 109 -6.27 -12.00 4.58
CA LEU A 109 -6.29 -10.84 3.70
C LEU A 109 -4.87 -10.45 3.28
N PHE A 110 -4.74 -10.10 2.00
CA PHE A 110 -3.46 -9.82 1.34
C PHE A 110 -3.48 -8.46 0.65
N HIS A 111 -2.32 -7.82 0.60
CA HIS A 111 -2.13 -6.55 -0.09
C HIS A 111 -1.61 -6.79 -1.49
N VAL A 112 -2.17 -6.05 -2.46
CA VAL A 112 -1.63 -6.01 -3.82
C VAL A 112 -0.24 -5.38 -3.77
N PHE A 113 0.75 -6.07 -4.31
CA PHE A 113 2.10 -5.55 -4.47
C PHE A 113 2.26 -4.85 -5.82
N THR A 114 1.90 -5.52 -6.91
CA THR A 114 1.91 -4.93 -8.25
C THR A 114 0.94 -5.67 -9.18
N ILE A 115 0.52 -4.98 -10.25
CA ILE A 115 -0.13 -5.59 -11.41
C ILE A 115 0.97 -6.06 -12.36
N LEU A 116 1.01 -7.35 -12.65
CA LEU A 116 2.01 -7.98 -13.52
C LEU A 116 1.57 -7.99 -14.99
N ASP A 117 0.28 -8.20 -15.24
CA ASP A 117 -0.27 -8.39 -16.58
C ASP A 117 -1.80 -8.19 -16.57
N HIS A 118 -2.42 -8.17 -17.74
CA HIS A 118 -3.87 -8.16 -17.90
C HIS A 118 -4.33 -9.11 -19.01
N SER A 119 -5.58 -9.54 -18.92
CA SER A 119 -6.25 -10.32 -19.96
C SER A 119 -7.60 -9.69 -20.25
N SER A 120 -7.88 -9.46 -21.53
CA SER A 120 -9.21 -9.03 -21.99
C SER A 120 -9.88 -10.18 -22.74
N LYS A 121 -10.98 -10.68 -22.17
CA LYS A 121 -11.80 -11.73 -22.81
C LYS A 121 -13.11 -11.12 -23.28
N ARG A 122 -13.61 -11.59 -24.42
CA ARG A 122 -14.93 -11.19 -24.90
C ARG A 122 -15.97 -11.79 -23.96
N ASP A 123 -16.82 -10.94 -23.38
CA ASP A 123 -17.95 -11.41 -22.60
C ASP A 123 -19.09 -11.78 -23.55
N TYR A 124 -19.29 -13.08 -23.80
CA TYR A 124 -20.37 -13.56 -24.67
C TYR A 124 -21.77 -13.33 -24.09
N SER A 125 -21.87 -13.09 -22.77
CA SER A 125 -23.14 -12.78 -22.10
C SER A 125 -23.54 -11.30 -22.25
N ARG A 126 -22.55 -10.41 -22.40
CA ARG A 126 -22.75 -8.98 -22.60
C ARG A 126 -22.30 -8.61 -24.00
N ARG A 127 -23.25 -8.43 -24.92
CA ARG A 127 -23.07 -8.28 -26.40
C ARG A 127 -21.92 -7.37 -26.88
N ARG A 128 -21.32 -6.52 -26.05
CA ARG A 128 -20.15 -5.68 -26.37
C ARG A 128 -19.11 -5.46 -25.24
N ALA A 129 -19.27 -6.04 -24.05
CA ALA A 129 -18.33 -5.76 -22.96
C ALA A 129 -17.10 -6.68 -23.02
N LYS A 130 -15.91 -6.13 -22.80
CA LYS A 130 -14.72 -6.92 -22.50
C LYS A 130 -14.71 -7.19 -20.99
N LYS A 131 -14.45 -8.44 -20.59
CA LYS A 131 -14.13 -8.78 -19.21
C LYS A 131 -12.62 -8.65 -19.06
N VAL A 132 -12.19 -7.71 -18.23
CA VAL A 132 -10.78 -7.51 -17.89
C VAL A 132 -10.47 -8.19 -16.56
N GLU A 133 -9.39 -8.97 -16.56
CA GLU A 133 -8.80 -9.61 -15.38
C GLU A 133 -7.34 -9.17 -15.32
N TYR A 134 -6.82 -8.92 -14.12
CA TYR A 134 -5.42 -8.54 -13.88
C TYR A 134 -4.67 -9.66 -13.19
N LYS A 135 -3.43 -9.89 -13.59
CA LYS A 135 -2.50 -10.79 -12.91
C LYS A 135 -1.85 -10.01 -11.77
N ILE A 136 -2.16 -10.36 -10.53
CA ILE A 136 -1.75 -9.66 -9.32
C ILE A 136 -0.61 -10.41 -8.63
N GLN A 137 0.49 -9.71 -8.36
CA GLN A 137 1.46 -10.14 -7.36
C GLN A 137 1.03 -9.64 -5.99
N TRP A 138 1.16 -10.50 -4.98
CA TRP A 138 0.81 -10.20 -3.59
C TRP A 138 2.06 -9.83 -2.77
N VAL A 139 1.87 -8.97 -1.78
CA VAL A 139 2.93 -8.64 -0.81
C VAL A 139 3.32 -9.91 -0.05
N GLY A 140 4.63 -10.18 0.01
CA GLY A 140 5.22 -11.35 0.65
C GLY A 140 5.36 -12.58 -0.25
N TYR A 141 4.92 -12.51 -1.51
CA TYR A 141 4.99 -13.61 -2.47
C TYR A 141 5.75 -13.21 -3.73
N ASP A 142 6.44 -14.19 -4.33
CA ASP A 142 7.07 -14.01 -5.63
C ASP A 142 6.04 -13.93 -6.76
N GLU A 143 6.49 -13.65 -7.98
CA GLU A 143 5.61 -13.58 -9.15
C GLU A 143 4.92 -14.92 -9.47
N LYS A 144 5.43 -16.05 -8.96
CA LYS A 144 4.81 -17.37 -9.16
C LYS A 144 3.59 -17.53 -8.26
N GLY A 145 3.58 -16.90 -7.08
CA GLY A 145 2.45 -16.81 -6.16
C GLY A 145 1.34 -15.83 -6.59
N HIS A 146 1.23 -15.49 -7.87
CA HIS A 146 0.21 -14.56 -8.37
C HIS A 146 -1.20 -15.18 -8.43
N SER A 147 -2.22 -14.33 -8.52
CA SER A 147 -3.59 -14.72 -8.90
C SER A 147 -4.16 -13.81 -9.98
N TRP A 148 -5.24 -14.24 -10.64
CA TRP A 148 -5.98 -13.40 -11.57
C TRP A 148 -7.20 -12.81 -10.89
N GLU A 149 -7.26 -11.48 -10.82
CA GLU A 149 -8.32 -10.75 -10.13
C GLU A 149 -9.20 -9.95 -11.10
N PRO A 150 -10.54 -9.95 -10.93
CA PRO A 150 -11.42 -9.15 -11.75
C PRO A 150 -11.12 -7.66 -11.63
N ALA A 151 -11.23 -6.91 -12.73
CA ALA A 151 -10.96 -5.46 -12.74
C ALA A 151 -11.78 -4.68 -11.68
N ALA A 152 -13.02 -5.09 -11.42
CA ALA A 152 -13.85 -4.48 -10.38
C ALA A 152 -13.27 -4.66 -8.97
N ARG A 153 -12.65 -5.80 -8.67
CA ARG A 153 -12.00 -6.05 -7.37
C ARG A 153 -10.74 -5.20 -7.23
N VAL A 154 -9.92 -5.14 -8.27
CA VAL A 154 -8.68 -4.35 -8.28
C VAL A 154 -8.98 -2.85 -8.15
N ALA A 155 -10.05 -2.35 -8.79
CA ALA A 155 -10.48 -0.96 -8.67
C ALA A 155 -10.88 -0.56 -7.24
N ILE A 156 -11.34 -1.51 -6.43
CA ILE A 156 -11.66 -1.27 -5.01
C ILE A 156 -10.39 -1.31 -4.16
N LEU A 157 -9.50 -2.27 -4.41
CA LEU A 157 -8.32 -2.49 -3.59
C LEU A 157 -7.22 -1.44 -3.82
N VAL A 158 -6.94 -1.12 -5.08
CA VAL A 158 -5.82 -0.27 -5.48
C VAL A 158 -6.21 0.61 -6.68
N PRO A 159 -7.17 1.54 -6.52
CA PRO A 159 -7.72 2.34 -7.62
C PRO A 159 -6.63 3.07 -8.41
N ARG A 160 -5.71 3.74 -7.71
CA ARG A 160 -4.63 4.49 -8.34
C ARG A 160 -3.66 3.61 -9.14
N MET A 161 -3.22 2.47 -8.59
CA MET A 161 -2.33 1.55 -9.30
C MET A 161 -2.99 0.99 -10.56
N LYS A 162 -4.30 0.74 -10.49
CA LYS A 162 -5.07 0.29 -11.64
C LYS A 162 -5.15 1.36 -12.72
N GLU A 163 -5.45 2.61 -12.35
CA GLU A 163 -5.51 3.74 -13.28
C GLU A 163 -4.18 3.94 -14.00
N GLU A 164 -3.07 3.99 -13.26
CA GLU A 164 -1.71 4.13 -13.83
C GLU A 164 -1.37 2.96 -14.78
N TYR A 165 -1.76 1.73 -14.42
CA TYR A 165 -1.57 0.56 -15.26
C TYR A 165 -2.42 0.63 -16.55
N ASP A 166 -3.68 1.02 -16.44
CA ASP A 166 -4.60 1.13 -17.58
C ASP A 166 -4.13 2.19 -18.57
N GLU A 167 -3.67 3.35 -18.08
CA GLU A 167 -3.08 4.41 -18.90
C GLU A 167 -1.83 3.92 -19.64
N MET A 168 -0.95 3.19 -18.95
CA MET A 168 0.28 2.64 -19.53
C MET A 168 0.02 1.60 -20.63
N HIS A 169 -1.08 0.84 -20.51
CA HIS A 169 -1.40 -0.28 -21.40
C HIS A 169 -2.56 0.00 -22.38
N GLY A 170 -3.18 1.18 -22.32
CA GLY A 170 -4.27 1.59 -23.23
C GLY A 170 -5.58 0.83 -23.03
N LEU A 171 -5.96 0.59 -21.77
CA LEU A 171 -7.18 -0.14 -21.38
C LEU A 171 -8.42 0.74 -21.19
#